data_AF-A0A250AYJ5-F1
#
_entry.id   AF-A0A250AYJ5-F1
#
_cell.length_a   1.000
_cell.length_b   1.000
_cell.length_c   1.000
_cell.angle_alpha   90.00
_cell.angle_beta   90.00
_cell.angle_gamma   90.00
#
_symmetry.space_group_name_H-M   'P 1'
#
loop_
_entity.id
_entity.type
_entity.pdbx_description
1 polymer ?
#
loop_
_entity_poly.entity_id
_entity_poly.type
_entity_poly.pdbx_seq_one_letter_code
_entity_poly.pdbx_strand_id
1 'polypeptide(L)'
;MLVEIVKWLFQLPGRLAGGIFKNRLTIFIFFMLLAAALFGIKHYLRAPQPSDELAAAPLRHYAITRELPHREAREHCDGPLHDNNGQPWPSAPGYLHLPTRQGGANAQPLTLDNQHNNFPVVVKLEPQNAPQQSAEVFIPASGRFNIKITPAQEYVVKIKDINSGCFFQSPPVTLDKTPQQRLSLQLAAAEGIPFHPIGNGGF
;
A
#
# COMPACT_ATOMS: atom_id res chain seq x y z
N MET A 1 -26.45 -39.91 -37.72
CA MET A 1 -26.43 -40.61 -36.42
C MET A 1 -26.54 -39.69 -35.20
N LEU A 2 -26.04 -38.44 -35.23
CA LEU A 2 -26.21 -37.49 -34.11
C LEU A 2 -27.64 -36.92 -33.96
N VAL A 3 -28.41 -36.84 -35.04
CA VAL A 3 -29.76 -36.24 -35.04
C VAL A 3 -30.83 -37.14 -34.41
N GLU A 4 -30.64 -38.46 -34.41
CA GLU A 4 -31.60 -39.39 -33.78
C GLU A 4 -31.44 -39.46 -32.26
N ILE A 5 -30.22 -39.29 -31.75
CA ILE A 5 -29.94 -39.32 -30.31
C ILE A 5 -30.55 -38.08 -29.62
N VAL A 6 -30.52 -36.92 -30.29
CA VAL A 6 -31.11 -35.67 -29.76
C VAL A 6 -32.65 -35.71 -29.73
N LYS A 7 -33.29 -36.38 -30.69
CA LYS A 7 -34.76 -36.58 -30.66
C LYS A 7 -35.19 -37.53 -29.56
N TRP A 8 -34.39 -38.55 -29.25
CA TRP A 8 -34.67 -39.48 -28.15
C TRP A 8 -34.51 -38.80 -26.77
N LEU A 9 -33.52 -37.93 -26.61
CA LEU A 9 -33.28 -37.20 -25.36
C LEU A 9 -34.41 -36.21 -25.00
N PHE A 10 -35.06 -35.62 -26.01
CA PHE A 10 -36.15 -34.65 -25.82
C PHE A 10 -37.55 -35.27 -25.66
N GLN A 11 -37.73 -36.57 -25.93
CA GLN A 11 -39.02 -37.26 -25.77
C GLN A 11 -39.17 -38.01 -24.43
N LEU A 12 -38.09 -38.18 -23.68
CA LEU A 12 -38.10 -38.80 -22.36
C LEU A 12 -38.87 -38.05 -21.23
N PRO A 13 -38.97 -36.70 -21.21
CA PRO A 13 -39.67 -36.05 -20.10
C PRO A 13 -41.20 -36.25 -20.19
N GLY A 14 -41.76 -36.44 -21.38
CA GLY A 14 -43.21 -36.52 -21.56
C GLY A 14 -43.86 -37.82 -21.06
N ARG A 15 -43.15 -38.95 -21.15
CA ARG A 15 -43.72 -40.27 -20.79
C ARG A 15 -43.45 -40.72 -19.35
N LEU A 16 -42.38 -40.23 -18.71
CA LEU A 16 -42.06 -40.55 -17.31
C LEU A 16 -42.50 -39.45 -16.33
N ALA A 17 -42.51 -38.17 -16.73
CA ALA A 17 -42.86 -37.07 -15.81
C ALA A 17 -44.37 -36.80 -15.71
N GLY A 18 -45.20 -37.31 -16.64
CA GLY A 18 -46.65 -37.07 -16.63
C GLY A 18 -47.40 -37.61 -15.41
N GLY A 19 -46.82 -38.59 -14.70
CA GLY A 19 -47.37 -39.11 -13.43
C GLY A 19 -46.89 -38.34 -12.20
N ILE A 20 -45.66 -37.83 -12.23
CA ILE A 20 -44.99 -37.21 -11.07
C ILE A 20 -45.56 -35.80 -10.80
N PHE A 21 -45.98 -35.08 -11.84
CA PHE A 21 -46.51 -33.72 -11.72
C PHE A 21 -48.02 -33.60 -11.47
N LYS A 22 -48.75 -34.70 -11.27
CA LYS A 22 -50.20 -34.67 -10.97
C LYS A 22 -50.52 -34.35 -9.52
N ASN A 23 -49.63 -34.72 -8.59
CA ASN A 23 -49.86 -34.54 -7.16
C ASN A 23 -48.78 -33.62 -6.58
N ARG A 24 -49.23 -32.56 -5.87
CA ARG A 24 -48.33 -31.53 -5.34
C ARG A 24 -47.28 -32.13 -4.39
N LEU A 25 -47.63 -33.19 -3.67
CA LEU A 25 -46.73 -33.89 -2.76
C LEU A 25 -45.54 -34.56 -3.49
N THR A 26 -45.78 -35.19 -4.64
CA THR A 26 -44.73 -35.88 -5.41
C THR A 26 -43.73 -34.88 -6.00
N ILE A 27 -44.21 -33.68 -6.38
CA ILE A 27 -43.34 -32.58 -6.84
C ILE A 27 -42.43 -32.13 -5.70
N PHE A 28 -42.97 -31.91 -4.50
CA PHE A 28 -42.17 -31.53 -3.33
C PHE A 28 -41.12 -32.60 -2.99
N ILE A 29 -41.49 -33.88 -3.00
CA ILE A 29 -40.55 -34.98 -2.74
C ILE A 29 -39.45 -35.02 -3.80
N PHE A 30 -39.78 -34.81 -5.08
CA PHE A 30 -38.81 -34.79 -6.16
C PHE A 30 -37.78 -33.65 -5.99
N PHE A 31 -38.24 -32.43 -5.70
CA PHE A 31 -37.33 -31.30 -5.45
C PHE A 31 -36.51 -31.49 -4.17
N MET A 32 -37.06 -32.11 -3.13
CA MET A 32 -36.33 -32.40 -1.90
C MET A 32 -35.21 -33.43 -2.14
N LEU A 33 -35.48 -34.48 -2.92
CA LEU A 33 -34.45 -35.46 -3.32
C LEU A 33 -33.39 -34.83 -4.22
N LEU A 34 -33.77 -33.95 -5.13
CA LEU A 34 -32.84 -33.20 -5.98
C LEU A 34 -31.91 -32.31 -5.13
N ALA A 35 -32.46 -31.60 -4.13
CA ALA A 35 -31.67 -30.78 -3.22
C ALA A 35 -30.73 -31.61 -2.35
N ALA A 36 -31.20 -32.76 -1.84
CA ALA A 36 -30.37 -33.69 -1.05
C ALA A 36 -29.22 -34.27 -1.89
N ALA A 37 -29.45 -34.61 -3.15
CA ALA A 37 -28.41 -35.09 -4.07
C ALA A 37 -27.35 -34.01 -4.35
N LEU A 38 -27.76 -32.76 -4.60
CA LEU A 38 -26.83 -31.63 -4.80
C LEU A 38 -26.02 -31.34 -3.53
N PHE A 39 -26.65 -31.42 -2.36
CA PHE A 39 -25.96 -31.24 -1.07
C PHE A 39 -24.98 -32.38 -0.78
N GLY A 40 -25.36 -33.62 -1.10
CA GLY A 40 -24.51 -34.81 -1.02
C GLY A 40 -23.26 -34.69 -1.89
N ILE A 41 -23.40 -34.26 -3.15
CA ILE A 41 -22.25 -34.06 -4.06
C ILE A 41 -21.32 -32.96 -3.55
N LYS A 42 -21.85 -31.85 -3.03
CA LYS A 42 -21.04 -30.78 -2.42
C LYS A 42 -20.29 -31.26 -1.18
N HIS A 43 -20.89 -32.13 -0.38
CA HIS A 43 -20.24 -32.73 0.79
C HIS A 43 -19.21 -33.79 0.38
N TYR A 44 -19.48 -34.55 -0.69
CA TYR A 44 -18.58 -35.60 -1.19
C TYR A 44 -17.35 -35.03 -1.90
N LEU A 45 -17.47 -33.87 -2.56
CA LEU A 45 -16.35 -33.13 -3.16
C LEU A 45 -15.55 -32.31 -2.15
N ARG A 46 -16.01 -32.21 -0.89
CA ARG A 46 -15.18 -31.72 0.21
C ARG A 46 -14.33 -32.90 0.70
N ALA A 47 -13.33 -33.25 -0.11
CA ALA A 47 -12.25 -34.11 0.32
C ALA A 47 -11.69 -33.56 1.65
N PRO A 48 -11.50 -34.40 2.68
CA PRO A 48 -10.63 -34.06 3.80
C PRO A 48 -9.26 -33.82 3.18
N GLN A 49 -8.77 -32.58 3.24
CA GLN A 49 -7.38 -32.32 2.91
C GLN A 49 -6.56 -33.13 3.93
N PRO A 50 -5.75 -34.11 3.50
CA PRO A 50 -4.90 -34.84 4.42
C PRO A 50 -3.99 -33.84 5.09
N SER A 51 -3.98 -33.84 6.41
CA SER A 51 -2.90 -33.27 7.18
C SER A 51 -1.64 -34.01 6.73
N ASP A 52 -0.83 -33.35 5.90
CA ASP A 52 0.53 -33.82 5.61
C ASP A 52 1.30 -33.81 6.92
N GLU A 53 1.29 -34.99 7.52
CA GLU A 53 2.35 -35.64 8.25
C GLU A 53 3.59 -34.76 8.42
N LEU A 54 3.83 -34.37 9.69
CA LEU A 54 5.12 -33.92 10.20
C LEU A 54 6.16 -35.04 9.97
N ALA A 55 6.62 -35.19 8.73
CA ALA A 55 7.84 -35.90 8.41
C ALA A 55 8.99 -34.92 8.65
N ALA A 56 9.70 -35.13 9.76
CA ALA A 56 10.95 -34.44 10.05
C ALA A 56 12.01 -34.79 9.00
N ALA A 57 12.02 -34.03 7.90
CA ALA A 57 13.11 -34.01 6.93
C ALA A 57 14.24 -33.10 7.46
N PRO A 58 15.51 -33.50 7.33
CA PRO A 58 16.63 -32.71 7.85
C PRO A 58 16.68 -31.33 7.16
N LEU A 59 16.85 -30.28 7.97
CA LEU A 59 16.94 -28.87 7.58
C LEU A 59 18.07 -28.63 6.54
N ARG A 60 17.78 -28.85 5.26
CA ARG A 60 18.50 -28.18 4.18
C ARG A 60 18.00 -26.74 4.18
N HIS A 61 18.84 -25.82 4.60
CA HIS A 61 18.59 -24.38 4.50
C HIS A 61 18.49 -24.00 3.02
N TYR A 62 17.29 -24.10 2.44
CA TYR A 62 16.98 -23.37 1.22
C TYR A 62 16.59 -21.96 1.67
N ALA A 63 17.49 -21.01 1.46
CA ALA A 63 17.19 -19.59 1.62
C ALA A 63 16.13 -19.23 0.57
N ILE A 64 14.86 -19.24 0.98
CA ILE A 64 13.80 -18.59 0.19
C ILE A 64 14.06 -17.10 0.36
N THR A 65 14.71 -16.48 -0.62
CA THR A 65 14.64 -15.04 -0.79
C THR A 65 13.21 -14.72 -1.20
N ARG A 66 12.32 -14.58 -0.21
CA ARG A 66 11.08 -13.83 -0.41
C ARG A 66 11.52 -12.39 -0.62
N GLU A 67 11.59 -11.96 -1.87
CA GLU A 67 11.38 -10.54 -2.13
C GLU A 67 9.97 -10.25 -1.63
N LEU A 68 9.88 -9.59 -0.46
CA LEU A 68 8.60 -9.15 0.09
C LEU A 68 7.90 -8.33 -1.00
N PRO A 69 6.65 -8.65 -1.37
CA PRO A 69 5.89 -7.78 -2.24
C PRO A 69 5.85 -6.39 -1.60
N HIS A 70 6.25 -5.36 -2.33
CA HIS A 70 6.15 -3.93 -1.96
C HIS A 70 4.77 -3.47 -1.45
N ARG A 71 3.78 -4.37 -1.43
CA ARG A 71 2.42 -4.17 -0.94
C ARG A 71 2.33 -4.11 0.59
N GLU A 72 3.20 -4.77 1.34
CA GLU A 72 3.16 -4.76 2.81
C GLU A 72 3.57 -3.41 3.42
N ALA A 73 4.35 -2.59 2.71
CA ALA A 73 4.63 -1.21 3.15
C ALA A 73 3.42 -0.27 3.07
N ARG A 74 2.27 -0.72 2.52
CA ARG A 74 1.00 0.01 2.55
C ARG A 74 0.11 -0.37 3.75
N GLU A 75 0.52 -1.32 4.57
CA GLU A 75 -0.33 -1.81 5.67
C GLU A 75 -0.21 -0.90 6.89
N HIS A 76 -1.22 -0.03 7.00
CA HIS A 76 -1.51 0.90 8.09
C HIS A 76 -0.61 2.14 8.20
N CYS A 77 -0.96 3.16 7.42
CA CYS A 77 -0.60 4.52 7.78
C CYS A 77 -1.49 4.98 8.95
N ASP A 78 -0.89 5.45 10.04
CA ASP A 78 -1.58 5.72 11.32
C ASP A 78 -2.08 7.18 11.45
N GLY A 79 -2.85 7.67 10.48
CA GLY A 79 -3.35 9.05 10.48
C GLY A 79 -4.66 9.29 11.26
N PRO A 80 -5.00 10.56 11.60
CA PRO A 80 -4.15 11.75 11.60
C PRO A 80 -3.23 11.78 12.84
N LEU A 81 -2.01 12.25 12.64
CA LEU A 81 -0.97 12.21 13.67
C LEU A 81 -0.92 13.50 14.49
N HIS A 82 -0.68 13.37 15.79
CA HIS A 82 -0.17 14.45 16.63
C HIS A 82 1.34 14.60 16.42
N ASP A 83 1.96 15.67 16.93
CA ASP A 83 3.42 15.77 16.89
C ASP A 83 4.08 14.62 17.67
N ASN A 84 5.41 14.45 17.52
CA ASN A 84 6.14 13.34 18.13
C ASN A 84 6.06 13.33 19.68
N ASN A 85 5.55 14.39 20.31
CA ASN A 85 5.34 14.54 21.75
C ASN A 85 3.86 14.49 22.16
N GLY A 86 2.94 14.20 21.24
CA GLY A 86 1.49 14.19 21.46
C GLY A 86 0.84 15.58 21.51
N GLN A 87 1.58 16.64 21.19
CA GLN A 87 1.09 18.03 21.12
C GLN A 87 0.50 18.33 19.73
N PRO A 88 -0.33 19.38 19.60
CA PRO A 88 -0.76 19.84 18.28
C PRO A 88 0.43 20.31 17.45
N TRP A 89 0.36 20.09 16.13
CA TRP A 89 1.36 20.61 15.21
C TRP A 89 1.44 22.14 15.25
N PRO A 90 2.60 22.73 14.92
CA PRO A 90 2.75 24.18 14.81
C PRO A 90 1.75 24.80 13.83
N SER A 91 1.33 26.04 14.08
CA SER A 91 0.44 26.78 13.16
C SER A 91 1.18 27.41 11.97
N ALA A 92 2.51 27.44 12.02
CA ALA A 92 3.37 28.06 11.02
C ALA A 92 4.47 27.09 10.58
N PRO A 93 4.99 27.21 9.34
CA PRO A 93 6.11 26.40 8.89
C PRO A 93 7.38 26.70 9.69
N GLY A 94 8.15 25.67 10.03
CA GLY A 94 9.34 25.82 10.86
C GLY A 94 10.13 24.54 11.04
N TYR A 95 11.35 24.69 11.56
CA TYR A 95 12.18 23.55 11.94
C TYR A 95 11.57 22.84 13.17
N LEU A 96 11.40 21.53 13.07
CA LEU A 96 11.22 20.64 14.21
C LEU A 96 12.57 20.21 14.76
N HIS A 97 13.52 19.94 13.86
CA HIS A 97 14.90 19.65 14.18
C HIS A 97 15.82 20.44 13.25
N LEU A 98 16.70 21.26 13.84
CA LEU A 98 17.73 21.95 13.08
C LEU A 98 18.90 20.99 12.81
N PRO A 99 19.52 21.07 11.63
CA PRO A 99 20.70 20.27 11.35
C PRO A 99 21.85 20.67 12.30
N THR A 100 22.47 19.67 12.93
CA THR A 100 23.57 19.84 13.90
C THR A 100 24.73 20.69 13.38
N ARG A 101 24.98 20.64 12.07
CA ARG A 101 25.89 21.55 11.38
C ARG A 101 25.08 22.42 10.43
N GLN A 102 24.74 23.63 10.87
CA GLN A 102 24.30 24.67 9.94
C GLN A 102 25.46 24.88 8.95
N GLY A 103 25.14 24.83 7.65
CA GLY A 103 26.14 24.85 6.60
C GLY A 103 27.21 25.91 6.87
N GLY A 104 28.48 25.55 6.62
CA GLY A 104 29.58 26.51 6.69
C GLY A 104 29.35 27.70 5.75
N ALA A 105 30.37 28.53 5.52
CA ALA A 105 30.27 29.75 4.71
C ALA A 105 29.57 29.61 3.32
N ASN A 106 29.32 28.39 2.84
CA ASN A 106 28.69 28.04 1.56
C ASN A 106 27.22 27.58 1.63
N ALA A 107 26.50 27.79 2.74
CA ALA A 107 25.10 27.37 2.84
C ALA A 107 24.19 28.12 1.84
N GLN A 108 23.37 27.39 1.08
CA GLN A 108 22.45 27.95 0.08
C GLN A 108 20.98 27.82 0.52
N PRO A 109 20.11 28.78 0.16
CA PRO A 109 18.69 28.69 0.45
C PRO A 109 18.00 27.68 -0.47
N LEU A 110 17.22 26.77 0.13
CA LEU A 110 16.28 25.88 -0.55
C LEU A 110 14.86 26.15 -0.04
N THR A 111 13.92 26.40 -0.95
CA THR A 111 12.51 26.50 -0.62
C THR A 111 11.86 25.12 -0.73
N LEU A 112 11.35 24.62 0.39
CA LEU A 112 10.44 23.47 0.44
C LEU A 112 9.02 23.95 0.17
N ASP A 113 8.39 23.47 -0.89
CA ASP A 113 7.11 23.95 -1.40
C ASP A 113 6.01 22.89 -1.23
N ASN A 114 5.10 23.13 -0.28
CA ASN A 114 3.91 22.31 0.00
C ASN A 114 2.62 22.93 -0.59
N GLN A 115 2.72 23.90 -1.50
CA GLN A 115 1.56 24.64 -2.00
C GLN A 115 0.52 23.76 -2.71
N HIS A 116 0.96 22.63 -3.27
CA HIS A 116 0.13 21.72 -4.06
C HIS A 116 -0.53 20.61 -3.23
N ASN A 117 -0.20 20.49 -1.95
CA ASN A 117 -0.85 19.53 -1.05
C ASN A 117 -1.85 20.26 -0.14
N ASN A 118 -3.01 19.65 0.07
CA ASN A 118 -4.05 20.14 0.98
C ASN A 118 -3.89 19.61 2.42
N PHE A 119 -2.77 18.94 2.71
CA PHE A 119 -2.44 18.38 4.02
C PHE A 119 -1.10 18.92 4.53
N PRO A 120 -0.92 19.02 5.86
CA PRO A 120 0.36 19.33 6.45
C PRO A 120 1.36 18.18 6.25
N VAL A 121 2.64 18.53 6.16
CA VAL A 121 3.72 17.58 5.97
C VAL A 121 4.84 17.82 6.96
N VAL A 122 5.52 16.73 7.33
CA VAL A 122 6.86 16.80 7.91
C VAL A 122 7.86 16.33 6.88
N VAL A 123 8.87 17.15 6.66
CA VAL A 123 9.93 16.89 5.68
C VAL A 123 11.23 16.68 6.43
N LYS A 124 11.85 15.53 6.20
CA LYS A 124 13.20 15.24 6.67
C LYS A 124 14.15 15.23 5.48
N LEU A 125 15.09 16.16 5.45
CA LEU A 125 16.17 16.20 4.48
C LEU A 125 17.38 15.53 5.08
N GLU A 126 17.77 14.40 4.52
CA GLU A 126 18.87 13.58 5.01
C GLU A 126 20.03 13.61 4.03
N PRO A 127 21.20 14.15 4.41
CA PRO A 127 22.38 14.08 3.57
C PRO A 127 22.91 12.65 3.51
N GLN A 128 23.16 12.12 2.31
CA GLN A 128 23.51 10.71 2.11
C GLN A 128 24.76 10.26 2.88
N ASN A 129 25.77 11.14 2.97
CA ASN A 129 27.03 10.86 3.68
C ASN A 129 27.01 11.31 5.15
N ALA A 130 25.92 11.92 5.63
CA ALA A 130 25.82 12.40 7.00
C ALA A 130 24.36 12.43 7.51
N PRO A 131 23.70 11.26 7.70
CA PRO A 131 22.31 11.20 8.16
C PRO A 131 22.03 11.95 9.49
N GLN A 132 23.03 12.00 10.36
CA GLN A 132 23.01 12.71 11.65
C GLN A 132 22.95 14.25 11.51
N GLN A 133 23.10 14.77 10.30
CA GLN A 133 22.97 16.20 9.98
C GLN A 133 21.64 16.48 9.25
N SER A 134 20.65 15.62 9.42
CA SER A 134 19.34 15.81 8.82
C SER A 134 18.62 17.03 9.40
N ALA A 135 17.84 17.69 8.56
CA ALA A 135 16.94 18.77 8.96
C ALA A 135 15.51 18.25 8.90
N GLU A 136 14.73 18.48 9.96
CA GLU A 136 13.32 18.13 10.01
C GLU A 136 12.48 19.40 10.10
N VAL A 137 11.50 19.51 9.21
CA VAL A 137 10.70 20.73 9.02
C VAL A 137 9.23 20.36 8.99
N PHE A 138 8.41 21.09 9.73
CA PHE A 138 6.97 21.08 9.59
C PHE A 138 6.52 22.15 8.60
N ILE A 139 5.63 21.80 7.68
CA ILE A 139 5.02 22.74 6.73
C ILE A 139 3.51 22.50 6.70
N PRO A 140 2.67 23.53 7.00
CA PRO A 140 1.23 23.37 6.95
C PRO A 140 0.74 23.13 5.51
N ALA A 141 -0.52 22.71 5.39
CA ALA A 141 -1.20 22.62 4.10
C ALA A 141 -1.05 23.91 3.30
N SER A 142 -0.76 23.78 2.02
CA SER A 142 -0.53 24.91 1.10
C SER A 142 0.61 25.87 1.50
N GLY A 143 1.47 25.49 2.44
CA GLY A 143 2.56 26.29 2.97
C GLY A 143 3.87 26.16 2.18
N ARG A 144 4.89 26.91 2.62
CA ARG A 144 6.28 26.80 2.12
C ARG A 144 7.26 27.17 3.23
N PHE A 145 8.48 26.67 3.15
CA PHE A 145 9.52 27.02 4.11
C PHE A 145 10.90 27.09 3.46
N ASN A 146 11.71 28.06 3.90
CA ASN A 146 13.08 28.20 3.43
C ASN A 146 14.05 27.59 4.44
N ILE A 147 14.88 26.67 3.96
CA ILE A 147 15.97 26.10 4.72
C ILE A 147 17.31 26.45 4.12
N LYS A 148 18.37 26.29 4.92
CA LYS A 148 19.75 26.36 4.45
C LYS A 148 20.30 24.94 4.29
N ILE A 149 20.87 24.66 3.12
CA ILE A 149 21.50 23.37 2.77
C ILE A 149 22.96 23.58 2.33
N THR A 150 23.72 22.49 2.31
CA THR A 150 25.04 22.48 1.67
C THR A 150 24.84 22.09 0.20
N PRO A 151 25.14 22.96 -0.77
CA PRO A 151 24.92 22.64 -2.17
C PRO A 151 25.93 21.60 -2.69
N ALA A 152 25.61 20.95 -3.82
CA ALA A 152 26.43 19.90 -4.44
C ALA A 152 26.66 18.66 -3.56
N GLN A 153 25.72 18.40 -2.65
CA GLN A 153 25.63 17.19 -1.85
C GLN A 153 24.34 16.43 -2.24
N GLU A 154 24.39 15.10 -2.19
CA GLU A 154 23.21 14.26 -2.38
C GLU A 154 22.36 14.22 -1.12
N TYR A 155 21.06 14.48 -1.31
CA TYR A 155 20.06 14.44 -0.28
C TYR A 155 18.99 13.40 -0.61
N VAL A 156 18.55 12.68 0.42
CA VAL A 156 17.31 11.93 0.41
C VAL A 156 16.26 12.79 1.09
N VAL A 157 15.12 12.99 0.42
CA VAL A 157 13.99 13.73 0.96
C VAL A 157 12.92 12.73 1.40
N LYS A 158 12.58 12.77 2.67
CA LYS A 158 11.51 11.96 3.25
C LYS A 158 10.36 12.87 3.65
N ILE A 159 9.14 12.47 3.30
CA ILE A 159 7.91 13.22 3.58
C ILE A 159 6.98 12.33 4.40
N LYS A 160 6.46 12.88 5.48
CA LYS A 160 5.36 12.31 6.25
C LYS A 160 4.12 13.14 5.99
N ASP A 161 3.11 12.55 5.38
CA ASP A 161 1.77 13.15 5.32
C ASP A 161 1.14 13.00 6.71
N ILE A 162 0.87 14.13 7.36
CA ILE A 162 0.32 14.15 8.71
C ILE A 162 -1.13 13.67 8.77
N ASN A 163 -1.89 13.86 7.69
CA ASN A 163 -3.30 13.49 7.64
C ASN A 163 -3.48 11.97 7.54
N SER A 164 -2.72 11.32 6.65
CA SER A 164 -2.78 9.87 6.48
C SER A 164 -1.81 9.11 7.38
N GLY A 165 -0.75 9.76 7.86
CA GLY A 165 0.37 9.12 8.55
C GLY A 165 1.32 8.38 7.61
N CYS A 166 1.12 8.45 6.29
CA CYS A 166 1.96 7.74 5.32
C CYS A 166 3.31 8.42 5.13
N PHE A 167 4.33 7.59 4.89
CA PHE A 167 5.69 8.04 4.64
C PHE A 167 6.09 7.81 3.19
N PHE A 168 6.84 8.76 2.64
CA PHE A 168 7.33 8.75 1.27
C PHE A 168 8.79 9.16 1.24
N GLN A 169 9.54 8.66 0.27
CA GLN A 169 10.95 8.92 0.10
C GLN A 169 11.28 9.17 -1.37
N SER A 170 12.18 10.11 -1.62
CA SER A 170 12.78 10.34 -2.93
C SER A 170 13.99 9.43 -3.17
N PRO A 171 14.38 9.18 -4.44
CA PRO A 171 15.75 8.80 -4.73
C PRO A 171 16.74 9.89 -4.24
N PRO A 172 18.03 9.58 -4.10
CA PRO A 172 19.05 10.60 -3.84
C PRO A 172 19.02 11.67 -4.93
N VAL A 173 18.99 12.93 -4.52
CA VAL A 173 18.99 14.07 -5.44
C VAL A 173 20.09 15.04 -5.06
N THR A 174 20.87 15.43 -6.06
CA THR A 174 21.87 16.48 -5.95
C THR A 174 21.16 17.82 -6.01
N LEU A 175 21.30 18.62 -4.96
CA LEU A 175 20.76 19.97 -4.93
C LEU A 175 21.79 20.95 -5.49
N ASP A 176 21.44 21.60 -6.59
CA ASP A 176 22.31 22.51 -7.33
C ASP A 176 22.61 23.80 -6.55
N LYS A 177 23.63 24.54 -7.00
CA LYS A 177 24.02 25.84 -6.43
C LYS A 177 23.11 27.00 -6.84
N THR A 178 21.96 26.73 -7.44
CA THR A 178 21.10 27.77 -7.97
C THR A 178 20.50 28.60 -6.83
N PRO A 179 20.68 29.93 -6.83
CA PRO A 179 20.03 30.79 -5.86
C PRO A 179 18.51 30.58 -5.91
N GLN A 180 17.89 30.40 -4.75
CA GLN A 180 16.42 30.24 -4.62
C GLN A 180 15.88 28.95 -5.28
N GLN A 181 16.66 27.87 -5.23
CA GLN A 181 16.16 26.56 -5.66
C GLN A 181 14.87 26.20 -4.89
N ARG A 182 13.89 25.69 -5.62
CA ARG A 182 12.59 25.29 -5.08
C ARG A 182 12.38 23.79 -5.28
N LEU A 183 12.00 23.12 -4.21
CA LEU A 183 11.67 21.71 -4.19
C LEU A 183 10.16 21.53 -3.95
N SER A 184 9.44 21.05 -4.96
CA SER A 184 8.04 20.66 -4.82
C SER A 184 7.92 19.39 -3.98
N LEU A 185 7.01 19.40 -3.01
CA LEU A 185 6.69 18.27 -2.13
C LEU A 185 5.44 17.50 -2.59
N GLN A 186 5.04 17.70 -3.84
CA GLN A 186 3.88 17.03 -4.41
C GLN A 186 4.17 15.54 -4.62
N LEU A 187 3.42 14.69 -3.91
CA LEU A 187 3.66 13.23 -3.90
C LEU A 187 3.28 12.53 -5.22
N ALA A 188 2.34 13.09 -5.97
CA ALA A 188 1.77 12.50 -7.19
C ALA A 188 2.09 13.33 -8.45
N ALA A 189 3.23 14.03 -8.47
CA ALA A 189 3.58 14.89 -9.60
C ALA A 189 4.16 14.09 -10.77
N ALA A 190 3.77 14.45 -11.99
CA ALA A 190 4.43 13.98 -13.22
C ALA A 190 5.77 14.70 -13.47
N GLU A 191 5.97 15.87 -12.86
CA GLU A 191 7.18 16.69 -12.96
C GLU A 191 7.72 16.98 -11.56
N GLY A 192 9.04 16.90 -11.39
CA GLY A 192 9.72 17.06 -10.10
C GLY A 192 10.39 15.77 -9.62
N ILE A 193 10.70 15.71 -8.32
CA ILE A 193 11.32 14.52 -7.72
C ILE A 193 10.23 13.46 -7.47
N PRO A 194 10.38 12.23 -7.98
CA PRO A 194 9.42 11.18 -7.69
C PRO A 194 9.53 10.75 -6.23
N PHE A 195 8.38 10.56 -5.59
CA PHE A 195 8.28 10.05 -4.23
C PHE A 195 7.67 8.65 -4.23
N HIS A 196 8.30 7.72 -3.52
CA HIS A 196 7.84 6.35 -3.37
C HIS A 196 7.43 6.08 -1.92
N PRO A 197 6.34 5.33 -1.68
CA PRO A 197 5.91 5.01 -0.33
C PRO A 197 6.96 4.15 0.39
N ILE A 198 7.17 4.41 1.67
CA ILE A 198 8.06 3.65 2.56
C ILE A 198 7.31 3.26 3.84
N GLY A 199 7.75 2.19 4.52
CA GLY A 199 7.17 1.76 5.79
C GLY A 199 7.61 2.64 6.97
N ASN A 200 6.93 2.48 8.12
CA ASN A 200 7.15 3.28 9.33
C ASN A 200 8.62 3.30 9.84
N GLY A 201 9.39 2.23 9.61
CA GLY A 201 10.81 2.17 10.00
C GLY A 201 11.78 2.95 9.11
N GLY A 202 11.30 3.52 7.99
CA GLY A 202 12.14 4.19 7.00
C GLY A 202 12.28 5.71 7.18
N PHE A 203 11.51 6.33 8.10
CA PHE A 203 11.47 7.77 8.28
C PHE A 203 12.65 8.32 9.11
#